data_AF-A0A9N8QBB1-F1
#
_entry.id   AF-A0A9N8QBB1-F1
#
_cell.length_a   1.000
_cell.length_b   1.000
_cell.length_c   1.000
_cell.angle_alpha   90.00
_cell.angle_beta   90.00
_cell.angle_gamma   90.00
#
_symmetry.space_group_name_H-M   'P 1'
#
loop_
_entity.id
_entity.type
_entity.pdbx_description
1 polymer ?
#
loop_
_entity_poly.entity_id
_entity_poly.type
_entity_poly.pdbx_seq_one_letter_code
_entity_poly.pdbx_strand_id
1 'polypeptide(L)'
;MPALSYDAPPPAQHGAPALTDVDVITAFHSLLKDALAQARAEGLINDDLLEHAGVDIQINGPALALAFAALQAAGHPPAIRAPHGNFTLDNGNCPPSFRVFFEEWQREVIPIQRLSLEDRHSLIRLICDQPTLAESQPDIPRIAATLKSIAINLVQRRTFQLLFSDDLQHALESNVRPTHSPRSSGDFGSRGSESGRVVNQYQPPPGYEPPPQQPASNPAVAAPPTAAQPPPPEKDGRHLPPPPQQQQQQQQQQQHQTLNLPNISLTPPQPPPPSLTDDPNLNLIRETLLSALADVLATTPTIRHLLLRNNPEWKAHAYFACLCLAILDVALHRVTPSGGVRCVQSGKAQGKIIGMADCPLQLRRLLWALSNIGAMCQRLAEDDDLAAIKRAERGDDDDDDHHQSSSLDLTSPTMQTNRIERLRYRLENGVDRDSSSSSSSSANNRPPTREPGAGTLRLQTNVTEVSNNINQLALAFFKIPTFRERQREAFKVLAAVETL
;
A
#
# COMPACT_ATOMS: atom_id res chain seq x y z
N MET A 1 49.96 -17.91 -31.13
CA MET A 1 48.77 -17.05 -31.02
C MET A 1 49.08 -15.96 -30.00
N PRO A 2 48.64 -14.70 -30.20
CA PRO A 2 48.88 -13.63 -29.22
C PRO A 2 48.05 -13.88 -27.95
N ALA A 3 48.58 -13.46 -26.80
CA ALA A 3 47.83 -13.49 -25.55
C ALA A 3 46.74 -12.40 -25.57
N LEU A 4 45.53 -12.76 -25.14
CA LEU A 4 44.47 -11.78 -24.91
C LEU A 4 44.82 -10.97 -23.66
N SER A 5 45.16 -9.69 -23.85
CA SER A 5 45.28 -8.74 -22.75
C SER A 5 43.89 -8.56 -22.14
N TYR A 6 43.70 -9.04 -20.91
CA TYR A 6 42.58 -8.63 -20.09
C TYR A 6 42.82 -7.18 -19.67
N ASP A 7 42.16 -6.23 -20.34
CA ASP A 7 42.06 -4.87 -19.81
C ASP A 7 41.47 -4.94 -18.41
N ALA A 8 42.17 -4.34 -17.44
CA ALA A 8 41.65 -4.21 -16.10
C ALA A 8 40.37 -3.36 -16.13
N PRO A 9 39.31 -3.72 -15.39
CA PRO A 9 38.11 -2.89 -15.33
C PRO A 9 38.49 -1.48 -14.86
N PRO A 10 37.95 -0.42 -15.49
CA PRO A 10 38.34 0.95 -15.17
C PRO A 10 38.08 1.24 -13.68
N PRO A 11 38.96 2.01 -13.01
CA PRO A 11 38.84 2.28 -11.58
C PRO A 11 37.49 2.92 -11.28
N ALA A 12 36.77 2.35 -10.30
CA ALA A 12 35.41 2.75 -9.96
C ALA A 12 35.35 4.25 -9.64
N GLN A 13 34.57 5.00 -10.42
CA GLN A 13 34.46 6.45 -10.30
C GLN A 13 33.80 6.81 -8.96
N HIS A 14 34.61 7.19 -7.99
CA HIS A 14 34.14 7.64 -6.68
C HIS A 14 33.45 9.00 -6.85
N GLY A 15 32.13 9.04 -6.61
CA GLY A 15 31.35 10.29 -6.66
C GLY A 15 30.27 10.38 -7.75
N ALA A 16 29.66 9.26 -8.16
CA ALA A 16 28.33 9.33 -8.75
C ALA A 16 27.38 10.04 -7.75
N PRO A 17 26.56 11.03 -8.17
CA PRO A 17 25.67 11.72 -7.25
C PRO A 17 24.62 10.76 -6.68
N ALA A 18 24.29 10.93 -5.39
CA ALA A 18 23.23 10.16 -4.76
C ALA A 18 21.89 10.44 -5.46
N LEU A 19 21.17 9.38 -5.80
CA LEU A 19 19.88 9.46 -6.48
C LEU A 19 18.81 9.95 -5.49
N THR A 20 17.83 10.72 -5.98
CA THR A 20 16.64 11.04 -5.18
C THR A 20 15.63 9.91 -5.23
N ASP A 21 14.73 9.87 -4.25
CA ASP A 21 13.56 8.98 -4.25
C ASP A 21 12.76 9.05 -5.56
N VAL A 22 12.68 10.23 -6.20
CA VAL A 22 11.96 10.44 -7.46
C VAL A 22 12.69 9.76 -8.63
N ASP A 23 14.02 9.84 -8.67
CA ASP A 23 14.83 9.21 -9.73
C ASP A 23 14.71 7.69 -9.68
N VAL A 24 14.82 7.12 -8.47
CA VAL A 24 14.71 5.66 -8.24
C VAL A 24 13.33 5.14 -8.65
N ILE A 25 12.26 5.85 -8.27
CA ILE A 25 10.89 5.47 -8.62
C ILE A 25 10.67 5.58 -10.13
N THR A 26 11.07 6.69 -10.75
CA THR A 26 10.92 6.91 -12.20
C THR A 26 11.65 5.85 -13.02
N ALA A 27 12.86 5.43 -12.60
CA ALA A 27 13.58 4.34 -13.23
C ALA A 27 12.90 2.97 -12.98
N PHE A 28 12.32 2.76 -11.80
CA PHE A 28 11.57 1.55 -11.49
C PHE A 28 10.29 1.40 -12.35
N HIS A 29 9.60 2.50 -12.69
CA HIS A 29 8.47 2.45 -13.63
C HIS A 29 8.88 1.95 -15.03
N SER A 30 10.11 2.24 -15.49
CA SER A 30 10.63 1.68 -16.74
C SER A 30 10.77 0.15 -16.66
N LEU A 31 11.24 -0.39 -15.53
CA LEU A 31 11.30 -1.84 -15.29
C LEU A 31 9.90 -2.47 -15.16
N LEU A 32 8.96 -1.74 -14.55
CA LEU A 32 7.59 -2.18 -14.34
C LEU A 32 6.79 -2.30 -15.65
N LYS A 33 7.00 -1.38 -16.60
CA LYS A 33 6.40 -1.44 -17.94
C LYS A 33 6.79 -2.71 -18.69
N ASP A 34 8.08 -3.01 -18.75
CA ASP A 34 8.59 -4.24 -19.36
C ASP A 34 8.07 -5.50 -18.63
N ALA A 35 8.09 -5.48 -17.29
CA ALA A 35 7.60 -6.60 -16.48
C ALA A 35 6.11 -6.91 -16.68
N LEU A 36 5.26 -5.88 -16.74
CA LEU A 36 3.82 -6.03 -17.01
C LEU A 36 3.55 -6.48 -18.44
N ALA A 37 4.26 -5.94 -19.43
CA ALA A 37 4.14 -6.35 -20.83
C ALA A 37 4.56 -7.82 -21.02
N GLN A 38 5.67 -8.26 -20.41
CA GLN A 38 6.11 -9.66 -20.48
C GLN A 38 5.14 -10.60 -19.74
N ALA A 39 4.70 -10.26 -18.54
CA ALA A 39 3.77 -11.10 -17.79
C ALA A 39 2.37 -11.20 -18.44
N ARG A 40 1.95 -10.16 -19.18
CA ARG A 40 0.77 -10.22 -20.05
C ARG A 40 1.01 -11.15 -21.24
N ALA A 41 2.16 -11.04 -21.91
CA ALA A 41 2.53 -11.90 -23.05
C ALA A 41 2.56 -13.39 -22.70
N GLU A 42 3.08 -13.72 -21.51
CA GLU A 42 3.12 -15.08 -20.93
C GLU A 42 1.75 -15.56 -20.40
N GLY A 43 0.73 -14.72 -20.39
CA GLY A 43 -0.62 -15.07 -19.90
C GLY A 43 -0.72 -15.18 -18.37
N LEU A 44 0.26 -14.64 -17.63
CA LEU A 44 0.25 -14.59 -16.17
C LEU A 44 -0.71 -13.52 -15.64
N ILE A 45 -0.89 -12.45 -16.41
CA ILE A 45 -1.83 -11.34 -16.16
C ILE A 45 -2.70 -11.17 -17.42
N ASN A 46 -4.01 -10.98 -17.24
CA ASN A 46 -4.93 -10.71 -18.33
C ASN A 46 -5.32 -9.22 -18.40
N ASP A 47 -5.88 -8.81 -19.53
CA ASP A 47 -6.31 -7.43 -19.79
C ASP A 47 -7.30 -6.93 -18.73
N ASP A 48 -8.19 -7.79 -18.23
CA ASP A 48 -9.17 -7.41 -17.19
C ASP A 48 -8.49 -7.07 -15.84
N LEU A 49 -7.42 -7.77 -15.44
CA LEU A 49 -6.67 -7.43 -14.22
C LEU A 49 -5.95 -6.09 -14.34
N LEU A 50 -5.44 -5.77 -15.53
CA LEU A 50 -4.83 -4.46 -15.83
C LEU A 50 -5.88 -3.34 -15.79
N GLU A 51 -7.00 -3.51 -16.50
CA GLU A 51 -8.09 -2.52 -16.57
C GLU A 51 -8.78 -2.22 -15.24
N HIS A 52 -8.84 -3.19 -14.31
CA HIS A 52 -9.41 -2.99 -12.97
C HIS A 52 -8.39 -2.48 -11.94
N ALA A 53 -7.11 -2.39 -12.31
CA ALA A 53 -6.00 -1.97 -11.45
C ALA A 53 -6.07 -2.58 -10.03
N GLY A 54 -6.37 -3.89 -9.93
CA GLY A 54 -6.56 -4.65 -8.68
C GLY A 54 -5.49 -4.42 -7.60
N VAL A 55 -5.79 -4.72 -6.32
CA VAL A 55 -4.75 -4.74 -5.27
C VAL A 55 -3.67 -5.77 -5.63
N ASP A 56 -4.15 -6.92 -6.10
CA ASP A 56 -3.40 -8.04 -6.63
C ASP A 56 -2.36 -7.56 -7.67
N ILE A 57 -2.75 -6.84 -8.73
CA ILE A 57 -1.79 -6.31 -9.73
C ILE A 57 -0.90 -5.16 -9.21
N GLN A 58 -1.38 -4.32 -8.29
CA GLN A 58 -0.59 -3.24 -7.68
C GLN A 58 0.65 -3.79 -6.96
N ILE A 59 0.55 -4.94 -6.30
CA ILE A 59 1.68 -5.58 -5.60
C ILE A 59 2.44 -6.51 -6.56
N ASN A 60 1.73 -7.28 -7.37
CA ASN A 60 2.33 -8.34 -8.16
C ASN A 60 3.17 -7.77 -9.32
N GLY A 61 2.75 -6.66 -9.95
CA GLY A 61 3.54 -6.00 -10.98
C GLY A 61 4.95 -5.58 -10.50
N PRO A 62 5.07 -4.77 -9.42
CA PRO A 62 6.37 -4.43 -8.84
C PRO A 62 7.16 -5.63 -8.32
N ALA A 63 6.50 -6.65 -7.75
CA ALA A 63 7.20 -7.87 -7.32
C ALA A 63 7.78 -8.66 -8.51
N LEU A 64 7.09 -8.71 -9.66
CA LEU A 64 7.61 -9.25 -10.91
C LEU A 64 8.79 -8.42 -11.44
N ALA A 65 8.68 -7.09 -11.44
CA ALA A 65 9.77 -6.20 -11.86
C ALA A 65 11.03 -6.40 -11.01
N LEU A 66 10.89 -6.58 -9.68
CA LEU A 66 12.01 -6.90 -8.78
C LEU A 66 12.60 -8.30 -9.05
N ALA A 67 11.77 -9.30 -9.40
CA ALA A 67 12.21 -10.65 -9.76
C ALA A 67 12.98 -10.67 -11.09
N PHE A 68 12.47 -9.99 -12.12
CA PHE A 68 13.14 -9.86 -13.41
C PHE A 68 14.43 -9.03 -13.30
N ALA A 69 14.42 -7.94 -12.52
CA ALA A 69 15.63 -7.19 -12.20
C ALA A 69 16.67 -8.06 -11.48
N ALA A 70 16.27 -8.93 -10.55
CA ALA A 70 17.17 -9.88 -9.88
C ALA A 70 17.77 -10.91 -10.85
N LEU A 71 17.01 -11.40 -11.82
CA LEU A 71 17.52 -12.30 -12.87
C LEU A 71 18.50 -11.61 -13.84
N GLN A 72 18.42 -10.29 -13.99
CA GLN A 72 19.33 -9.48 -14.82
C GLN A 72 20.48 -8.82 -14.02
N ALA A 73 20.44 -8.88 -12.69
CA ALA A 73 21.36 -8.16 -11.81
C ALA A 73 22.80 -8.67 -11.92
N ALA A 74 23.76 -7.74 -11.89
CA ALA A 74 25.19 -8.02 -11.96
C ALA A 74 25.98 -7.17 -10.96
N GLY A 75 27.20 -7.60 -10.65
CA GLY A 75 28.11 -6.96 -9.70
C GLY A 75 28.20 -7.67 -8.36
N HIS A 76 29.06 -7.15 -7.48
CA HIS A 76 29.15 -7.52 -6.06
C HIS A 76 29.40 -6.23 -5.25
N PRO A 77 28.43 -5.73 -4.47
CA PRO A 77 27.05 -6.24 -4.36
C PRO A 77 26.25 -6.09 -5.67
N PRO A 78 25.12 -6.81 -5.84
CA PRO A 78 24.29 -6.69 -7.04
C PRO A 78 23.66 -5.30 -7.22
N ALA A 79 23.60 -4.82 -8.46
CA ALA A 79 22.96 -3.55 -8.82
C ALA A 79 21.70 -3.75 -9.67
N ILE A 80 20.65 -2.95 -9.44
CA ILE A 80 19.53 -2.82 -10.39
C ILE A 80 19.98 -1.93 -11.54
N ARG A 81 19.65 -2.30 -12.78
CA ARG A 81 19.91 -1.50 -13.99
C ARG A 81 18.61 -1.34 -14.76
N ALA A 82 18.37 -0.16 -15.32
CA ALA A 82 17.24 0.04 -16.22
C ALA A 82 17.53 -0.61 -17.59
N PRO A 83 16.49 -1.07 -18.33
CA PRO A 83 16.66 -1.81 -19.60
C PRO A 83 17.46 -1.05 -20.66
N HIS A 84 17.39 0.29 -20.65
CA HIS A 84 18.09 1.18 -21.59
C HIS A 84 19.49 1.60 -21.11
N GLY A 85 19.97 1.10 -19.98
CA GLY A 85 21.30 1.44 -19.41
C GLY A 85 21.45 2.87 -18.89
N ASN A 86 20.40 3.70 -18.97
CA ASN A 86 20.38 5.10 -18.53
C ASN A 86 20.36 5.30 -17.00
N PHE A 87 20.18 4.21 -16.23
CA PHE A 87 20.09 4.24 -14.78
C PHE A 87 20.72 2.96 -14.20
N THR A 88 21.39 3.10 -13.06
CA THR A 88 21.90 2.01 -12.23
C THR A 88 21.77 2.40 -10.76
N LEU A 89 21.22 1.52 -9.93
CA LEU A 89 21.09 1.69 -8.48
C LEU A 89 22.06 0.73 -7.79
N ASP A 90 22.91 1.28 -6.91
CA ASP A 90 23.90 0.55 -6.12
C ASP A 90 24.03 1.14 -4.69
N ASN A 91 24.83 0.51 -3.82
CA ASN A 91 24.93 0.93 -2.41
C ASN A 91 25.63 2.30 -2.22
N GLY A 92 26.33 2.80 -3.23
CA GLY A 92 26.94 4.14 -3.23
C GLY A 92 25.94 5.24 -3.56
N ASN A 93 25.02 5.01 -4.52
CA ASN A 93 24.06 6.02 -4.96
C ASN A 93 22.62 5.84 -4.40
N CYS A 94 22.30 4.71 -3.76
CA CYS A 94 20.96 4.44 -3.25
C CYS A 94 20.54 5.39 -2.10
N PRO A 95 19.39 6.09 -2.24
CA PRO A 95 18.88 7.00 -1.21
C PRO A 95 18.59 6.29 0.12
N PRO A 96 18.74 6.97 1.28
CA PRO A 96 18.60 6.35 2.60
C PRO A 96 17.23 5.72 2.89
N SER A 97 16.17 6.23 2.25
CA SER A 97 14.78 5.75 2.35
C SER A 97 14.51 4.46 1.53
N PHE A 98 15.41 4.10 0.62
CA PHE A 98 15.34 2.87 -0.19
C PHE A 98 16.31 1.80 0.30
N ARG A 99 17.37 2.20 1.00
CA ARG A 99 18.53 1.35 1.33
C ARG A 99 18.16 0.02 2.00
N VAL A 100 17.25 0.01 2.98
CA VAL A 100 16.83 -1.22 3.67
C VAL A 100 16.20 -2.22 2.70
N PHE A 101 15.29 -1.76 1.85
CA PHE A 101 14.61 -2.60 0.86
C PHE A 101 15.56 -3.05 -0.28
N PHE A 102 16.54 -2.20 -0.63
CA PHE A 102 17.52 -2.51 -1.64
C PHE A 102 18.57 -3.54 -1.15
N GLU A 103 19.02 -3.42 0.10
CA GLU A 103 19.86 -4.41 0.79
C GLU A 103 19.11 -5.74 0.98
N GLU A 104 17.80 -5.72 1.23
CA GLU A 104 16.97 -6.94 1.25
C GLU A 104 16.85 -7.58 -0.15
N TRP A 105 16.52 -6.80 -1.18
CA TRP A 105 16.50 -7.29 -2.56
C TRP A 105 17.85 -7.92 -2.97
N GLN A 106 18.98 -7.28 -2.64
CA GLN A 106 20.33 -7.80 -2.92
C GLN A 106 20.57 -9.19 -2.31
N ARG A 107 19.97 -9.50 -1.15
CA ARG A 107 20.09 -10.82 -0.51
C ARG A 107 19.34 -11.90 -1.28
N GLU A 108 18.22 -11.56 -1.92
CA GLU A 108 17.44 -12.51 -2.72
C GLU A 108 17.98 -12.70 -4.14
N VAL A 109 18.79 -11.79 -4.68
CA VAL A 109 19.36 -11.90 -6.05
C VAL A 109 20.07 -13.24 -6.26
N ILE A 110 20.98 -13.64 -5.37
CA ILE A 110 21.77 -14.87 -5.54
C ILE A 110 20.91 -16.14 -5.40
N PRO A 111 19.98 -16.25 -4.42
CA PRO A 111 18.92 -17.27 -4.44
C PRO A 111 18.14 -17.33 -5.74
N ILE A 112 17.57 -16.21 -6.21
CA ILE A 112 16.75 -16.13 -7.45
C ILE A 112 17.55 -16.60 -8.68
N GLN A 113 18.81 -16.17 -8.80
CA GLN A 113 19.68 -16.58 -9.91
C GLN A 113 20.06 -18.06 -9.87
N ARG A 114 20.05 -18.71 -8.68
CA ARG A 114 20.33 -20.15 -8.52
C ARG A 114 19.13 -21.06 -8.78
N LEU A 115 17.90 -20.54 -8.75
CA LEU A 115 16.70 -21.30 -9.09
C LEU A 115 16.78 -21.89 -10.51
N SER A 116 16.25 -23.10 -10.71
CA SER A 116 16.09 -23.70 -12.04
C SER A 116 15.06 -22.93 -12.88
N LEU A 117 14.94 -23.23 -14.18
CA LEU A 117 13.93 -22.58 -15.04
C LEU A 117 12.48 -22.83 -14.55
N GLU A 118 12.21 -24.04 -14.04
CA GLU A 118 10.90 -24.44 -13.51
C GLU A 118 10.62 -23.80 -12.14
N ASP A 119 11.65 -23.70 -11.29
CA ASP A 119 11.58 -22.98 -10.01
C ASP A 119 11.35 -21.47 -10.21
N ARG A 120 12.03 -20.87 -11.20
CA ARG A 120 11.82 -19.44 -11.57
C ARG A 120 10.41 -19.22 -12.07
N HIS A 121 9.88 -20.08 -12.94
CA HIS A 121 8.50 -19.97 -13.40
C HIS A 121 7.51 -20.18 -12.25
N SER A 122 7.79 -21.11 -11.31
CA SER A 122 6.97 -21.30 -10.12
C SER A 122 7.01 -20.09 -9.17
N LEU A 123 8.17 -19.44 -8.99
CA LEU A 123 8.30 -18.17 -8.28
C LEU A 123 7.46 -17.06 -8.93
N ILE A 124 7.58 -16.89 -10.26
CA ILE A 124 6.83 -15.89 -11.02
C ILE A 124 5.30 -16.14 -10.92
N ARG A 125 4.86 -17.40 -11.00
CA ARG A 125 3.45 -17.79 -10.81
C ARG A 125 2.96 -17.50 -9.39
N LEU A 126 3.75 -17.81 -8.37
CA LEU A 126 3.43 -17.54 -6.96
C LEU A 126 3.41 -16.04 -6.64
N ILE A 127 4.26 -15.24 -7.28
CA ILE A 127 4.16 -13.77 -7.27
C ILE A 127 2.83 -13.33 -7.90
N CYS A 128 2.35 -13.99 -8.95
CA CYS A 128 1.04 -13.70 -9.55
C CYS A 128 -0.18 -14.31 -8.80
N ASP A 129 0.03 -14.91 -7.62
CA ASP A 129 -0.99 -15.66 -6.85
C ASP A 129 -1.63 -16.82 -7.65
N GLN A 130 -0.92 -17.33 -8.65
CA GLN A 130 -1.29 -18.53 -9.41
C GLN A 130 -0.69 -19.80 -8.76
N PRO A 131 -1.32 -20.97 -8.91
CA PRO A 131 -0.73 -22.23 -8.45
C PRO A 131 0.59 -22.54 -9.17
N THR A 132 1.57 -23.02 -8.41
CA THR A 132 2.88 -23.47 -8.90
C THR A 132 2.73 -24.74 -9.75
N LEU A 133 3.72 -25.04 -10.60
CA LEU A 133 3.64 -26.23 -11.48
C LEU A 133 4.04 -27.53 -10.77
N ALA A 134 4.89 -27.44 -9.76
CA ALA A 134 5.43 -28.57 -9.00
C ALA A 134 5.45 -28.27 -7.49
N GLU A 135 5.81 -29.28 -6.68
CA GLU A 135 6.23 -29.11 -5.30
C GLU A 135 7.44 -28.17 -5.26
N SER A 136 7.18 -26.91 -4.90
CA SER A 136 8.17 -25.84 -5.00
C SER A 136 9.19 -25.93 -3.87
N GLN A 137 10.45 -25.61 -4.18
CA GLN A 137 11.50 -25.51 -3.15
C GLN A 137 11.07 -24.58 -2.01
N PRO A 138 11.41 -24.89 -0.74
CA PRO A 138 10.90 -24.17 0.43
C PRO A 138 11.31 -22.68 0.47
N ASP A 139 12.34 -22.28 -0.27
CA ASP A 139 12.74 -20.89 -0.44
C ASP A 139 11.83 -20.09 -1.41
N ILE A 140 11.10 -20.73 -2.32
CA ILE A 140 10.30 -20.02 -3.33
C ILE A 140 9.17 -19.19 -2.70
N PRO A 141 8.37 -19.72 -1.73
CA PRO A 141 7.41 -18.92 -0.98
C PRO A 141 8.06 -17.79 -0.17
N ARG A 142 9.23 -18.04 0.41
CA ARG A 142 10.01 -17.06 1.18
C ARG A 142 10.44 -15.89 0.29
N ILE A 143 11.06 -16.17 -0.86
CA ILE A 143 11.47 -15.18 -1.87
C ILE A 143 10.26 -14.40 -2.39
N ALA A 144 9.16 -15.09 -2.74
CA ALA A 144 7.93 -14.44 -3.20
C ALA A 144 7.37 -13.48 -2.13
N ALA A 145 7.38 -13.87 -0.86
CA ALA A 145 6.94 -13.05 0.26
C ALA A 145 7.86 -11.84 0.49
N THR A 146 9.19 -12.01 0.41
CA THR A 146 10.17 -10.90 0.45
C THR A 146 9.87 -9.88 -0.66
N LEU A 147 9.82 -10.33 -1.92
CA LEU A 147 9.59 -9.45 -3.08
C LEU A 147 8.23 -8.74 -3.03
N LYS A 148 7.17 -9.43 -2.55
CA LYS A 148 5.86 -8.81 -2.28
C LYS A 148 5.92 -7.76 -1.15
N SER A 149 6.73 -7.97 -0.11
CA SER A 149 6.94 -6.98 0.96
C SER A 149 7.64 -5.72 0.45
N ILE A 150 8.69 -5.87 -0.36
CA ILE A 150 9.38 -4.74 -1.01
C ILE A 150 8.42 -4.00 -1.95
N ALA A 151 7.68 -4.73 -2.79
CA ALA A 151 6.66 -4.18 -3.68
C ALA A 151 5.62 -3.33 -2.95
N ILE A 152 5.09 -3.81 -1.80
CA ILE A 152 4.16 -3.05 -0.95
C ILE A 152 4.76 -1.70 -0.51
N ASN A 153 6.04 -1.67 -0.11
CA ASN A 153 6.72 -0.44 0.32
C ASN A 153 6.98 0.53 -0.86
N LEU A 154 7.05 0.03 -2.10
CA LEU A 154 7.05 0.86 -3.31
C LEU A 154 5.65 1.46 -3.58
N VAL A 155 4.61 0.63 -3.53
CA VAL A 155 3.20 1.02 -3.78
C VAL A 155 2.69 2.03 -2.75
N GLN A 156 3.21 2.02 -1.53
CA GLN A 156 2.93 3.01 -0.49
C GLN A 156 3.46 4.43 -0.81
N ARG A 157 4.32 4.62 -1.82
CA ARG A 157 4.92 5.92 -2.14
C ARG A 157 4.06 6.72 -3.11
N ARG A 158 3.87 8.02 -2.82
CA ARG A 158 2.96 8.90 -3.55
C ARG A 158 3.34 9.04 -5.03
N THR A 159 4.62 9.22 -5.31
CA THR A 159 5.18 9.32 -6.66
C THR A 159 4.99 8.04 -7.48
N PHE A 160 5.08 6.86 -6.85
CA PHE A 160 4.81 5.59 -7.52
C PHE A 160 3.35 5.52 -7.99
N GLN A 161 2.41 5.84 -7.09
CA GLN A 161 0.98 5.78 -7.39
C GLN A 161 0.57 6.76 -8.50
N LEU A 162 1.25 7.90 -8.64
CA LEU A 162 0.95 8.90 -9.67
C LEU A 162 1.37 8.46 -11.09
N LEU A 163 2.26 7.48 -11.22
CA LEU A 163 2.76 6.97 -12.51
C LEU A 163 2.17 5.60 -12.87
N PHE A 164 1.65 4.85 -11.89
CA PHE A 164 1.17 3.48 -12.07
C PHE A 164 0.02 3.31 -13.09
N SER A 165 -0.81 4.34 -13.30
CA SER A 165 -1.83 4.34 -14.37
C SER A 165 -1.22 4.16 -15.76
N ASP A 166 -0.06 4.77 -15.97
CA ASP A 166 0.59 4.88 -17.28
C ASP A 166 1.39 3.61 -17.59
N ASP A 167 1.76 2.83 -16.56
CA ASP A 167 2.33 1.50 -16.70
C ASP A 167 1.26 0.48 -17.12
N LEU A 168 0.08 0.52 -16.49
CA LEU A 168 -1.05 -0.34 -16.83
C LEU A 168 -1.53 -0.08 -18.27
N GLN A 169 -1.65 1.20 -18.65
CA GLN A 169 -2.00 1.59 -20.02
C GLN A 169 -0.94 1.12 -21.02
N HIS A 170 0.35 1.30 -20.72
CA HIS A 170 1.44 0.83 -21.57
C HIS A 170 1.43 -0.71 -21.74
N ALA A 171 1.13 -1.46 -20.67
CA ALA A 171 1.01 -2.91 -20.73
C ALA A 171 -0.16 -3.36 -21.62
N LEU A 172 -1.30 -2.66 -21.58
CA LEU A 172 -2.46 -2.89 -22.46
C LEU A 172 -2.17 -2.54 -23.93
N GLU A 173 -1.47 -1.42 -24.18
CA GLU A 173 -1.07 -0.96 -25.51
C GLU A 173 0.06 -1.78 -26.13
N SER A 174 0.84 -2.50 -25.33
CA SER A 174 1.91 -3.37 -25.83
C SER A 174 1.36 -4.38 -26.83
N ASN A 175 1.91 -4.42 -28.05
CA ASN A 175 1.41 -5.25 -29.15
C ASN A 175 1.71 -6.76 -28.98
N VAL A 176 2.19 -7.18 -27.81
CA VAL A 176 2.56 -8.56 -27.50
C VAL A 176 1.32 -9.37 -27.11
N ARG A 177 0.49 -9.69 -28.12
CA ARG A 177 -0.71 -10.52 -27.93
C ARG A 177 -0.36 -11.88 -27.30
N PRO A 178 -1.10 -12.33 -26.27
CA PRO A 178 -0.89 -13.65 -25.67
C PRO A 178 -1.00 -14.77 -26.71
N THR A 179 0.01 -15.63 -26.78
CA THR A 179 0.14 -16.74 -27.75
C THR A 179 -0.98 -17.78 -27.66
N HIS A 180 -1.72 -17.79 -26.55
CA HIS A 180 -2.70 -18.83 -26.21
C HIS A 180 -4.18 -18.39 -26.29
N SER A 181 -4.48 -17.26 -26.94
CA SER A 181 -5.88 -16.99 -27.33
C SER A 181 -6.34 -18.02 -28.38
N PRO A 182 -7.31 -18.91 -28.08
CA PRO A 182 -7.76 -19.90 -29.06
C PRO A 182 -8.40 -19.19 -30.25
N ARG A 183 -8.01 -19.58 -31.47
CA ARG A 183 -8.54 -18.99 -32.71
C ARG A 183 -10.01 -19.37 -32.89
N SER A 184 -10.91 -18.57 -32.33
CA SER A 184 -12.32 -18.57 -32.73
C SER A 184 -12.38 -18.31 -34.24
N SER A 185 -12.77 -19.35 -34.98
CA SER A 185 -12.46 -19.45 -36.41
C SER A 185 -13.60 -18.95 -37.26
N GLY A 186 -13.59 -17.64 -37.55
CA GLY A 186 -14.47 -17.02 -38.53
C GLY A 186 -15.57 -16.15 -37.92
N ASP A 187 -15.28 -14.85 -37.82
CA ASP A 187 -16.14 -13.88 -38.47
C ASP A 187 -15.25 -12.86 -39.20
N PHE A 188 -15.68 -12.38 -40.38
CA PHE A 188 -14.86 -11.64 -41.33
C PHE A 188 -15.54 -10.34 -41.77
N GLY A 189 -15.97 -9.52 -40.81
CA GLY A 189 -16.50 -8.20 -41.15
C GLY A 189 -17.16 -7.41 -40.03
N SER A 190 -16.37 -6.72 -39.21
CA SER A 190 -16.76 -5.40 -38.66
C SER A 190 -15.56 -4.61 -38.13
N ARG A 191 -15.11 -3.61 -38.90
CA ARG A 191 -14.39 -2.44 -38.37
C ARG A 191 -15.45 -1.43 -37.92
N GLY A 192 -15.77 -1.38 -36.64
CA GLY A 192 -16.76 -0.45 -36.10
C GLY A 192 -16.72 -0.36 -34.58
N SER A 193 -16.81 0.86 -34.06
CA SER A 193 -16.90 1.20 -32.63
C SER A 193 -15.74 0.76 -31.74
N GLU A 194 -14.66 1.55 -31.72
CA GLU A 194 -13.84 1.80 -30.52
C GLU A 194 -14.64 2.65 -29.50
N SER A 195 -15.85 2.21 -29.16
CA SER A 195 -16.79 3.01 -28.38
C SER A 195 -16.70 2.68 -26.89
N GLY A 196 -15.80 3.40 -26.20
CA GLY A 196 -15.90 3.62 -24.76
C GLY A 196 -15.84 2.38 -23.87
N ARG A 197 -14.82 1.51 -24.04
CA ARG A 197 -14.46 0.58 -22.95
C ARG A 197 -14.04 1.45 -21.75
N VAL A 198 -14.85 1.45 -20.69
CA VAL A 198 -14.66 2.32 -19.52
C VAL A 198 -13.47 1.82 -18.72
N VAL A 199 -12.28 2.34 -19.03
CA VAL A 199 -11.08 2.14 -18.23
C VAL A 199 -11.36 2.67 -16.82
N ASN A 200 -11.32 1.78 -15.82
CA ASN A 200 -11.47 2.17 -14.42
C ASN A 200 -10.19 2.88 -13.98
N GLN A 201 -10.10 4.18 -14.25
CA GLN A 201 -8.93 5.00 -13.98
C GLN A 201 -8.48 4.81 -12.53
N TYR A 202 -7.25 4.31 -12.36
CA TYR A 202 -6.66 4.04 -11.06
C TYR A 202 -6.69 5.30 -10.19
N GLN A 203 -7.26 5.19 -8.99
CA GLN A 203 -7.29 6.28 -8.00
C GLN A 203 -6.36 5.94 -6.83
N PRO A 204 -5.37 6.80 -6.50
CA PRO A 204 -4.52 6.61 -5.32
C PRO A 204 -5.36 6.67 -4.02
N PRO A 205 -4.92 6.08 -2.91
CA PRO A 205 -5.66 6.11 -1.63
C PRO A 205 -5.90 7.54 -1.07
N PRO A 206 -6.87 7.74 -0.17
CA PRO A 206 -7.05 9.03 0.51
C PRO A 206 -5.78 9.45 1.27
N GLY A 207 -5.52 10.75 1.34
CA GLY A 207 -4.28 11.32 1.90
C GLY A 207 -3.15 11.50 0.89
N TYR A 208 -3.19 10.77 -0.23
CA TYR A 208 -2.23 10.92 -1.34
C TYR A 208 -2.65 11.95 -2.40
N GLU A 209 -3.89 12.45 -2.34
CA GLU A 209 -4.35 13.58 -3.14
C GLU A 209 -3.51 14.85 -2.86
N PRO A 210 -3.25 15.73 -3.84
CA PRO A 210 -2.82 17.10 -3.54
C PRO A 210 -3.98 17.83 -2.83
N PRO A 211 -3.71 18.82 -1.96
CA PRO A 211 -4.77 19.75 -1.57
C PRO A 211 -5.34 20.38 -2.86
N PRO A 212 -6.67 20.50 -3.01
CA PRO A 212 -7.26 21.07 -4.21
C PRO A 212 -6.71 22.49 -4.38
N GLN A 213 -6.08 22.75 -5.52
CA GLN A 213 -5.55 24.07 -5.83
C GLN A 213 -6.72 25.06 -5.88
N GLN A 214 -6.86 25.86 -4.82
CA GLN A 214 -7.80 26.97 -4.84
C GLN A 214 -7.40 27.88 -6.01
N PRO A 215 -8.34 28.26 -6.89
CA PRO A 215 -8.02 29.07 -8.07
C PRO A 215 -7.40 30.38 -7.59
N ALA A 216 -6.15 30.62 -7.99
CA ALA A 216 -5.38 31.75 -7.48
C ALA A 216 -6.05 33.07 -7.88
N SER A 217 -6.74 33.68 -6.92
CA SER A 217 -7.34 35.00 -7.05
C SER A 217 -6.24 36.05 -7.05
N ASN A 218 -5.60 36.23 -8.21
CA ASN A 218 -4.51 37.19 -8.43
C ASN A 218 -4.89 38.58 -7.88
N PRO A 219 -4.23 39.09 -6.83
CA PRO A 219 -4.38 40.47 -6.43
C PRO A 219 -3.61 41.32 -7.46
N ALA A 220 -4.34 41.89 -8.43
CA ALA A 220 -3.74 42.76 -9.43
C ALA A 220 -3.08 43.96 -8.74
N VAL A 221 -1.78 44.17 -9.00
CA VAL A 221 -0.99 45.23 -8.37
C VAL A 221 -1.44 46.60 -8.87
N ALA A 222 -2.19 47.32 -8.05
CA ALA A 222 -2.50 48.73 -8.25
C ALA A 222 -1.55 49.59 -7.39
N ALA A 223 -0.77 50.46 -8.04
CA ALA A 223 0.17 51.36 -7.37
C ALA A 223 -0.55 52.55 -6.69
N PRO A 224 -0.03 53.09 -5.57
CA PRO A 224 -0.68 54.16 -4.82
C PRO A 224 -0.37 55.57 -5.36
N PRO A 225 -1.35 56.48 -5.41
CA PRO A 225 -1.10 57.91 -5.54
C PRO A 225 -0.97 58.60 -4.18
N THR A 226 0.02 59.49 -4.11
CA THR A 226 0.41 60.42 -3.04
C THR A 226 -0.74 61.19 -2.37
N ALA A 227 -0.62 61.49 -1.08
CA ALA A 227 -1.57 62.30 -0.30
C ALA A 227 -1.33 63.82 -0.41
N ALA A 228 -2.37 64.65 -0.23
CA ALA A 228 -2.42 65.78 0.73
C ALA A 228 -3.73 66.63 0.71
N GLN A 229 -4.05 67.21 1.88
CA GLN A 229 -4.91 68.39 2.19
C GLN A 229 -6.48 68.36 2.14
N PRO A 230 -7.17 68.97 3.15
CA PRO A 230 -8.63 69.23 3.22
C PRO A 230 -8.99 70.75 3.37
N PRO A 231 -10.26 71.17 3.64
CA PRO A 231 -11.59 70.64 3.30
C PRO A 231 -12.37 71.62 2.35
N PRO A 232 -13.28 72.60 2.69
CA PRO A 232 -14.01 72.96 3.92
C PRO A 232 -15.54 72.58 3.94
N PRO A 233 -16.61 73.42 3.77
CA PRO A 233 -17.81 73.24 4.63
C PRO A 233 -19.21 73.11 3.97
N GLU A 234 -20.08 72.37 4.68
CA GLU A 234 -21.53 72.51 4.92
C GLU A 234 -22.54 72.82 3.78
N LYS A 235 -23.58 71.96 3.65
CA LYS A 235 -24.95 72.27 4.16
C LYS A 235 -25.99 71.14 4.11
N ASP A 236 -26.84 71.11 5.15
CA ASP A 236 -28.28 70.78 5.19
C ASP A 236 -28.85 69.55 4.43
N GLY A 237 -28.62 68.38 5.04
CA GLY A 237 -29.63 67.39 5.49
C GLY A 237 -31.01 67.18 4.85
N ARG A 238 -31.45 65.91 4.86
CA ARG A 238 -32.84 65.47 5.21
C ARG A 238 -32.89 63.98 5.60
N HIS A 239 -33.73 63.65 6.57
CA HIS A 239 -34.14 62.27 6.90
C HIS A 239 -35.20 61.75 5.92
N LEU A 240 -35.41 60.42 5.87
CA LEU A 240 -36.70 59.69 5.87
C LEU A 240 -36.43 58.15 5.97
N PRO A 241 -37.43 57.27 6.24
CA PRO A 241 -37.21 55.96 6.89
C PRO A 241 -37.35 54.72 5.97
N PRO A 242 -36.97 53.52 6.46
CA PRO A 242 -37.30 52.22 5.85
C PRO A 242 -38.62 51.63 6.38
N PRO A 243 -39.52 51.17 5.48
CA PRO A 243 -40.22 49.89 5.69
C PRO A 243 -40.56 49.15 4.36
N PRO A 244 -41.22 47.98 4.36
CA PRO A 244 -40.97 46.79 5.18
C PRO A 244 -40.85 45.51 4.30
N GLN A 245 -40.78 44.33 4.91
CA GLN A 245 -40.99 43.04 4.24
C GLN A 245 -42.44 42.89 3.73
N GLN A 246 -42.64 42.14 2.64
CA GLN A 246 -43.89 41.42 2.39
C GLN A 246 -43.64 40.11 1.61
N GLN A 247 -44.56 39.16 1.75
CA GLN A 247 -44.51 37.83 1.14
C GLN A 247 -45.61 37.67 0.08
N GLN A 248 -45.44 36.69 -0.82
CA GLN A 248 -46.45 36.21 -1.78
C GLN A 248 -46.77 37.25 -2.90
N GLN A 249 -47.40 36.92 -4.04
CA GLN A 249 -48.16 35.72 -4.40
C GLN A 249 -48.17 35.49 -5.94
N GLN A 250 -48.03 34.22 -6.36
CA GLN A 250 -48.65 33.53 -7.52
C GLN A 250 -48.79 34.14 -8.95
N GLN A 251 -48.65 33.23 -9.93
CA GLN A 251 -49.34 33.15 -11.25
C GLN A 251 -49.12 34.25 -12.32
N GLN A 252 -48.37 33.90 -13.38
CA GLN A 252 -48.89 33.73 -14.76
C GLN A 252 -47.85 32.99 -15.63
N GLN A 253 -48.19 31.83 -16.20
CA GLN A 253 -48.66 31.66 -17.59
C GLN A 253 -47.64 32.08 -18.68
N GLN A 254 -46.98 31.07 -19.27
CA GLN A 254 -46.75 31.02 -20.72
C GLN A 254 -47.22 29.65 -21.23
N GLN A 255 -47.66 29.60 -22.49
CA GLN A 255 -48.42 28.51 -23.08
C GLN A 255 -47.81 28.03 -24.40
N HIS A 256 -48.03 26.74 -24.68
CA HIS A 256 -47.77 26.06 -25.96
C HIS A 256 -46.27 25.90 -26.33
N GLN A 257 -45.86 24.90 -27.15
CA GLN A 257 -46.65 23.93 -27.93
C GLN A 257 -46.27 22.48 -27.57
N THR A 258 -47.21 21.55 -27.77
CA THR A 258 -47.02 20.10 -27.63
C THR A 258 -46.79 19.44 -28.99
N LEU A 259 -45.98 18.37 -29.00
CA LEU A 259 -46.00 17.36 -30.06
C LEU A 259 -46.14 15.98 -29.41
N ASN A 260 -47.16 15.23 -29.86
CA ASN A 260 -47.49 13.92 -29.31
C ASN A 260 -46.61 12.82 -29.91
N LEU A 261 -46.14 11.90 -29.08
CA LEU A 261 -45.83 10.51 -29.46
C LEU A 261 -46.31 9.55 -28.35
N PRO A 262 -46.52 8.26 -28.66
CA PRO A 262 -47.60 7.50 -28.02
C PRO A 262 -47.26 6.84 -26.69
N ASN A 263 -48.32 6.69 -25.89
CA ASN A 263 -48.43 5.89 -24.68
C ASN A 263 -47.90 4.44 -24.85
N ILE A 264 -46.97 4.02 -23.98
CA ILE A 264 -46.57 2.61 -23.82
C ILE A 264 -46.59 2.24 -22.33
N SER A 265 -47.44 1.26 -22.01
CA SER A 265 -47.47 0.37 -20.84
C SER A 265 -46.90 0.85 -19.49
N LEU A 266 -47.81 1.05 -18.53
CA LEU A 266 -47.51 1.20 -17.10
C LEU A 266 -46.82 -0.05 -16.51
N THR A 267 -45.49 -0.01 -16.36
CA THR A 267 -44.81 -0.78 -15.31
C THR A 267 -44.86 0.01 -13.99
N PRO A 268 -45.17 -0.60 -12.83
CA PRO A 268 -45.10 0.11 -11.56
C PRO A 268 -43.67 0.59 -11.28
N PRO A 269 -43.48 1.74 -10.60
CA PRO A 269 -42.14 2.26 -10.31
C PRO A 269 -41.40 1.26 -9.41
N GLN A 270 -40.34 0.66 -9.97
CA GLN A 270 -39.41 -0.16 -9.19
C GLN A 270 -38.83 0.70 -8.05
N PRO A 271 -38.88 0.26 -6.78
CA PRO A 271 -38.28 1.02 -5.69
C PRO A 271 -36.78 1.20 -5.97
N PRO A 272 -36.20 2.36 -5.62
CA PRO A 272 -34.77 2.57 -5.80
C PRO A 272 -33.99 1.48 -5.06
N PRO A 273 -32.89 0.96 -5.64
CA PRO A 273 -32.09 -0.07 -4.98
C PRO A 273 -31.62 0.45 -3.61
N PRO A 274 -31.71 -0.35 -2.53
CA PRO A 274 -31.37 0.10 -1.19
C PRO A 274 -29.92 0.58 -1.15
N SER A 275 -29.69 1.82 -0.73
CA SER A 275 -28.37 2.43 -0.75
C SER A 275 -27.44 1.74 0.25
N LEU A 276 -26.21 1.45 -0.20
CA LEU A 276 -25.13 0.83 0.60
C LEU A 276 -24.59 1.74 1.74
N THR A 277 -25.31 2.81 2.05
CA THR A 277 -25.09 3.68 3.20
C THR A 277 -25.70 3.08 4.47
N ASP A 278 -26.86 2.44 4.36
CA ASP A 278 -27.80 2.23 5.48
C ASP A 278 -27.76 0.79 6.05
N ASP A 279 -26.94 -0.09 5.47
CA ASP A 279 -26.77 -1.45 5.98
C ASP A 279 -26.19 -1.43 7.42
N PRO A 280 -26.88 -2.03 8.41
CA PRO A 280 -26.47 -1.94 9.82
C PRO A 280 -25.25 -2.82 10.13
N ASN A 281 -24.99 -3.87 9.36
CA ASN A 281 -23.80 -4.70 9.53
C ASN A 281 -22.58 -3.97 8.95
N LEU A 282 -22.73 -3.31 7.81
CA LEU A 282 -21.70 -2.48 7.20
C LEU A 282 -21.31 -1.28 8.09
N ASN A 283 -22.28 -0.58 8.69
CA ASN A 283 -22.00 0.49 9.65
C ASN A 283 -21.27 -0.04 10.88
N LEU A 284 -21.68 -1.19 11.41
CA LEU A 284 -21.03 -1.79 12.58
C LEU A 284 -19.60 -2.32 12.27
N ILE A 285 -19.32 -2.74 11.03
CA ILE A 285 -17.95 -3.02 10.55
C ILE A 285 -17.11 -1.72 10.50
N ARG A 286 -17.66 -0.63 9.93
CA ARG A 286 -17.00 0.68 9.90
C ARG A 286 -16.66 1.15 11.33
N GLU A 287 -17.62 1.12 12.25
CA GLU A 287 -17.43 1.49 13.67
C GLU A 287 -16.34 0.64 14.35
N THR A 288 -16.31 -0.68 14.08
CA THR A 288 -15.33 -1.59 14.69
C THR A 288 -13.90 -1.28 14.23
N LEU A 289 -13.70 -0.94 12.96
CA LEU A 289 -12.39 -0.54 12.41
C LEU A 289 -11.98 0.89 12.82
N LEU A 290 -12.93 1.83 12.87
CA LEU A 290 -12.67 3.21 13.27
C LEU A 290 -12.32 3.32 14.77
N SER A 291 -12.91 2.47 15.62
CA SER A 291 -12.45 2.28 17.00
C SER A 291 -11.00 1.81 17.03
N ALA A 292 -10.66 0.70 16.36
CA ALA A 292 -9.30 0.17 16.37
C ALA A 292 -8.26 1.19 15.83
N LEU A 293 -8.62 2.02 14.84
CA LEU A 293 -7.81 3.14 14.37
C LEU A 293 -7.56 4.20 15.46
N ALA A 294 -8.58 4.57 16.24
CA ALA A 294 -8.44 5.51 17.35
C ALA A 294 -7.63 4.90 18.51
N ASP A 295 -7.90 3.63 18.84
CA ASP A 295 -7.19 2.86 19.87
C ASP A 295 -5.68 2.79 19.53
N VAL A 296 -5.34 2.48 18.28
CA VAL A 296 -3.96 2.47 17.76
C VAL A 296 -3.30 3.84 17.82
N LEU A 297 -3.97 4.92 17.41
CA LEU A 297 -3.39 6.27 17.45
C LEU A 297 -3.09 6.72 18.87
N ALA A 298 -4.01 6.49 19.82
CA ALA A 298 -3.79 6.80 21.22
C ALA A 298 -2.56 6.03 21.78
N THR A 299 -2.47 4.74 21.46
CA THR A 299 -1.46 3.81 22.03
C THR A 299 -0.12 3.75 21.30
N THR A 300 0.04 4.37 20.12
CA THR A 300 1.24 4.24 19.27
C THR A 300 1.91 5.61 19.01
N PRO A 301 2.83 6.08 19.88
CA PRO A 301 3.43 7.42 19.78
C PRO A 301 4.25 7.66 18.50
N THR A 302 4.88 6.61 17.95
CA THR A 302 5.67 6.65 16.71
C THR A 302 4.83 7.06 15.50
N ILE A 303 3.64 6.47 15.33
CA ILE A 303 2.67 6.87 14.30
C ILE A 303 2.29 8.35 14.44
N ARG A 304 2.04 8.83 15.66
CA ARG A 304 1.73 10.25 15.93
C ARG A 304 2.91 11.16 15.59
N HIS A 305 4.13 10.80 15.98
CA HIS A 305 5.35 11.50 15.56
C HIS A 305 5.58 11.53 14.04
N LEU A 306 5.11 10.53 13.28
CA LEU A 306 5.15 10.56 11.81
C LEU A 306 4.06 11.49 11.23
N LEU A 307 2.85 11.49 11.77
CA LEU A 307 1.75 12.38 11.35
C LEU A 307 2.06 13.87 11.58
N LEU A 308 2.80 14.18 12.64
CA LEU A 308 3.26 15.53 12.98
C LEU A 308 4.36 16.06 12.03
N ARG A 309 4.99 15.22 11.19
CA ARG A 309 6.01 15.67 10.22
C ARG A 309 5.36 16.37 9.04
N ASN A 310 5.85 17.55 8.67
CA ASN A 310 5.33 18.33 7.53
C ASN A 310 5.71 17.81 6.12
N ASN A 311 6.04 16.52 5.98
CA ASN A 311 6.23 15.86 4.68
C ASN A 311 4.98 15.03 4.33
N PRO A 312 4.36 15.22 3.14
CA PRO A 312 3.18 14.44 2.74
C PRO A 312 3.42 12.93 2.68
N GLU A 313 4.63 12.47 2.36
CA GLU A 313 4.95 11.04 2.28
C GLU A 313 4.96 10.38 3.66
N TRP A 314 5.56 11.03 4.68
CA TRP A 314 5.53 10.52 6.06
C TRP A 314 4.09 10.44 6.61
N LYS A 315 3.22 11.38 6.26
CA LYS A 315 1.80 11.32 6.66
C LYS A 315 1.06 10.17 5.98
N ALA A 316 1.29 9.97 4.68
CA ALA A 316 0.65 8.92 3.92
C ALA A 316 1.09 7.51 4.39
N HIS A 317 2.39 7.33 4.66
CA HIS A 317 2.92 6.15 5.34
C HIS A 317 2.27 5.91 6.70
N ALA A 318 2.20 6.96 7.55
CA ALA A 318 1.60 6.84 8.88
C ALA A 318 0.11 6.47 8.85
N TYR A 319 -0.67 7.00 7.90
CA TYR A 319 -2.07 6.57 7.69
C TYR A 319 -2.18 5.10 7.26
N PHE A 320 -1.27 4.63 6.42
CA PHE A 320 -1.23 3.23 5.98
C PHE A 320 -0.86 2.28 7.13
N ALA A 321 0.23 2.58 7.82
CA ALA A 321 0.71 1.84 8.99
C ALA A 321 -0.34 1.79 10.09
N CYS A 322 -1.00 2.92 10.40
CA CYS A 322 -2.09 2.99 11.35
C CYS A 322 -3.26 2.05 10.99
N LEU A 323 -3.65 1.96 9.71
CA LEU A 323 -4.70 1.04 9.27
C LEU A 323 -4.26 -0.42 9.40
N CYS A 324 -3.00 -0.73 9.11
CA CYS A 324 -2.46 -2.08 9.26
C CYS A 324 -2.39 -2.53 10.73
N LEU A 325 -1.97 -1.63 11.62
CA LEU A 325 -1.99 -1.86 13.07
C LEU A 325 -3.42 -2.02 13.61
N ALA A 326 -4.39 -1.28 13.06
CA ALA A 326 -5.81 -1.44 13.43
C ALA A 326 -6.40 -2.77 12.94
N ILE A 327 -5.99 -3.24 11.74
CA ILE A 327 -6.32 -4.58 11.25
C ILE A 327 -5.69 -5.66 12.16
N LEU A 328 -4.44 -5.47 12.62
CA LEU A 328 -3.78 -6.38 13.55
C LEU A 328 -4.50 -6.46 14.92
N ASP A 329 -4.93 -5.32 15.48
CA ASP A 329 -5.73 -5.30 16.71
C ASP A 329 -7.05 -6.05 16.56
N VAL A 330 -7.78 -5.79 15.46
CA VAL A 330 -9.04 -6.50 15.16
C VAL A 330 -8.79 -8.00 14.97
N ALA A 331 -7.70 -8.39 14.30
CA ALA A 331 -7.32 -9.78 14.06
C ALA A 331 -6.96 -10.54 15.36
N LEU A 332 -6.26 -9.89 16.30
CA LEU A 332 -5.89 -10.48 17.59
C LEU A 332 -7.07 -10.54 18.57
N HIS A 333 -7.76 -9.41 18.77
CA HIS A 333 -8.68 -9.24 19.90
C HIS A 333 -10.16 -9.38 19.54
N ARG A 334 -10.52 -9.26 18.25
CA ARG A 334 -11.92 -9.11 17.80
C ARG A 334 -12.37 -10.21 16.83
N VAL A 335 -11.47 -10.94 16.15
CA VAL A 335 -11.81 -12.13 15.35
C VAL A 335 -12.08 -13.35 16.25
N THR A 336 -13.18 -14.04 16.00
CA THR A 336 -13.57 -15.28 16.70
C THR A 336 -12.97 -16.53 16.03
N PRO A 337 -12.78 -17.66 16.74
CA PRO A 337 -12.33 -18.93 16.12
C PRO A 337 -13.24 -19.44 15.00
N SER A 338 -14.50 -19.01 14.96
CA SER A 338 -15.48 -19.26 13.89
C SER A 338 -15.36 -18.30 12.68
N GLY A 339 -14.36 -17.41 12.66
CA GLY A 339 -14.12 -16.45 11.57
C GLY A 339 -15.08 -15.27 11.50
N GLY A 340 -15.99 -15.13 12.47
CA GLY A 340 -16.81 -13.93 12.63
C GLY A 340 -16.06 -12.84 13.41
N VAL A 341 -16.39 -11.56 13.17
CA VAL A 341 -15.81 -10.42 13.91
C VAL A 341 -16.76 -9.99 15.02
N ARG A 342 -16.27 -9.93 16.26
CA ARG A 342 -16.96 -9.33 17.41
C ARG A 342 -16.91 -7.82 17.27
N CYS A 343 -18.07 -7.18 17.25
CA CYS A 343 -18.18 -5.75 17.02
C CYS A 343 -18.04 -4.93 18.30
N VAL A 344 -17.70 -3.64 18.13
CA VAL A 344 -17.67 -2.65 19.22
C VAL A 344 -19.05 -2.48 19.85
N GLN A 345 -19.08 -2.22 21.16
CA GLN A 345 -20.29 -2.17 21.98
C GLN A 345 -21.07 -0.85 21.79
N SER A 346 -21.53 -0.61 20.57
CA SER A 346 -22.35 0.54 20.18
C SER A 346 -23.79 0.38 20.69
N GLY A 347 -24.04 0.84 21.92
CA GLY A 347 -25.36 0.85 22.55
C GLY A 347 -25.99 -0.54 22.71
N LYS A 348 -27.20 -0.75 22.15
CA LYS A 348 -28.01 -1.97 22.32
C LYS A 348 -27.43 -3.22 21.64
N ALA A 349 -26.41 -3.10 20.79
CA ALA A 349 -25.83 -4.21 20.02
C ALA A 349 -24.69 -4.95 20.76
N GLN A 350 -24.70 -4.95 22.09
CA GLN A 350 -23.59 -5.42 22.92
C GLN A 350 -23.20 -6.87 22.60
N GLY A 351 -21.95 -7.09 22.19
CA GLY A 351 -21.42 -8.43 21.92
C GLY A 351 -21.85 -9.06 20.60
N LYS A 352 -22.53 -8.34 19.69
CA LYS A 352 -22.87 -8.86 18.36
C LYS A 352 -21.60 -9.29 17.61
N ILE A 353 -21.67 -10.48 17.00
CA ILE A 353 -20.65 -11.01 16.09
C ILE A 353 -21.25 -10.97 14.68
N ILE A 354 -20.49 -10.49 13.69
CA ILE A 354 -20.86 -10.57 12.27
C ILE A 354 -20.16 -11.78 11.67
N GLY A 355 -20.93 -12.77 11.25
CA GLY A 355 -20.43 -13.94 10.51
C GLY A 355 -20.47 -13.72 8.99
N MET A 356 -19.96 -14.71 8.25
CA MET A 356 -20.00 -14.71 6.77
C MET A 356 -21.43 -14.71 6.19
N ALA A 357 -22.43 -15.17 6.95
CA ALA A 357 -23.84 -15.09 6.58
C ALA A 357 -24.36 -13.64 6.65
N ASP A 358 -24.12 -12.96 7.77
CA ASP A 358 -24.53 -11.58 8.03
C ASP A 358 -23.77 -10.55 7.18
N CYS A 359 -22.55 -10.89 6.76
CA CYS A 359 -21.69 -10.04 5.97
C CYS A 359 -22.30 -9.78 4.56
N PRO A 360 -22.44 -8.51 4.13
CA PRO A 360 -22.90 -8.16 2.78
C PRO A 360 -22.00 -8.78 1.71
N LEU A 361 -22.58 -9.27 0.61
CA LEU A 361 -21.86 -10.04 -0.43
C LEU A 361 -20.52 -9.42 -0.86
N GLN A 362 -20.52 -8.10 -1.13
CA GLN A 362 -19.35 -7.32 -1.52
C GLN A 362 -18.20 -7.29 -0.50
N LEU A 363 -18.49 -7.49 0.79
CA LEU A 363 -17.48 -7.51 1.86
C LEU A 363 -17.00 -8.92 2.22
N ARG A 364 -17.63 -9.98 1.73
CA ARG A 364 -17.31 -11.37 2.14
C ARG A 364 -15.85 -11.77 1.86
N ARG A 365 -15.23 -11.29 0.76
CA ARG A 365 -13.79 -11.49 0.50
C ARG A 365 -12.91 -10.84 1.58
N LEU A 366 -13.31 -9.69 2.11
CA LEU A 366 -12.57 -8.94 3.13
C LEU A 366 -12.76 -9.53 4.53
N LEU A 367 -13.99 -9.94 4.89
CA LEU A 367 -14.22 -10.66 6.15
C LEU A 367 -13.51 -12.00 6.17
N TRP A 368 -13.50 -12.74 5.05
CA TRP A 368 -12.74 -13.98 4.92
C TRP A 368 -11.22 -13.75 5.04
N ALA A 369 -10.67 -12.73 4.38
CA ALA A 369 -9.26 -12.37 4.51
C ALA A 369 -8.89 -11.97 5.96
N LEU A 370 -9.72 -11.16 6.61
CA LEU A 370 -9.56 -10.77 8.02
C LEU A 370 -9.67 -11.98 8.97
N SER A 371 -10.56 -12.93 8.69
CA SER A 371 -10.66 -14.20 9.41
C SER A 371 -9.41 -15.05 9.25
N ASN A 372 -8.83 -15.11 8.04
CA ASN A 372 -7.60 -15.87 7.80
C ASN A 372 -6.41 -15.23 8.55
N ILE A 373 -6.28 -13.90 8.45
CA ILE A 373 -5.28 -13.12 9.20
C ILE A 373 -5.45 -13.35 10.71
N GLY A 374 -6.67 -13.29 11.26
CA GLY A 374 -6.94 -13.60 12.67
C GLY A 374 -6.46 -15.01 13.06
N ALA A 375 -6.77 -16.02 12.25
CA ALA A 375 -6.31 -17.39 12.47
C ALA A 375 -4.79 -17.61 12.24
N MET A 376 -4.08 -16.65 11.64
CA MET A 376 -2.61 -16.64 11.57
C MET A 376 -2.00 -15.88 12.76
N CYS A 377 -2.55 -14.72 13.12
CA CYS A 377 -2.13 -13.92 14.28
C CYS A 377 -2.34 -14.67 15.60
N GLN A 378 -3.46 -15.38 15.77
CA GLN A 378 -3.71 -16.25 16.93
C GLN A 378 -2.64 -17.34 17.04
N ARG A 379 -2.30 -18.00 15.91
CA ARG A 379 -1.21 -18.98 15.88
C ARG A 379 0.15 -18.35 16.19
N LEU A 380 0.48 -17.15 15.70
CA LEU A 380 1.73 -16.47 16.07
C LEU A 380 1.79 -16.17 17.58
N ALA A 381 0.69 -15.74 18.19
CA ALA A 381 0.59 -15.48 19.63
C ALA A 381 0.72 -16.78 20.46
N GLU A 382 0.00 -17.84 20.11
CA GLU A 382 0.13 -19.18 20.73
C GLU A 382 1.58 -19.68 20.67
N ASP A 383 2.26 -19.47 19.53
CA ASP A 383 3.63 -19.88 19.26
C ASP A 383 4.67 -19.01 20.03
N ASP A 384 4.29 -17.78 20.44
CA ASP A 384 5.03 -16.90 21.35
C ASP A 384 4.79 -17.26 22.83
N ASP A 385 3.55 -17.49 23.25
CA ASP A 385 3.20 -17.92 24.61
C ASP A 385 3.86 -19.27 24.94
N LEU A 386 3.81 -20.24 24.02
CA LEU A 386 4.51 -21.52 24.11
C LEU A 386 6.04 -21.38 24.08
N ALA A 387 6.59 -20.24 23.64
CA ALA A 387 8.01 -19.95 23.72
C ALA A 387 8.38 -19.21 25.02
N ALA A 388 7.48 -18.39 25.57
CA ALA A 388 7.64 -17.76 26.88
C ALA A 388 7.60 -18.81 28.00
N ILE A 389 6.59 -19.69 28.01
CA ILE A 389 6.47 -20.81 28.96
C ILE A 389 7.75 -21.66 28.98
N LYS A 390 8.31 -21.99 27.81
CA LYS A 390 9.54 -22.80 27.69
C LYS A 390 10.84 -22.10 28.13
N ARG A 391 10.82 -20.78 28.37
CA ARG A 391 11.94 -20.05 29.00
C ARG A 391 11.79 -20.06 30.53
N ALA A 392 10.60 -19.74 31.02
CA ALA A 392 10.26 -19.84 32.45
C ALA A 392 10.46 -21.28 33.00
N GLU A 393 10.08 -22.30 32.23
CA GLU A 393 10.32 -23.73 32.57
C GLU A 393 11.81 -24.09 32.74
N ARG A 394 12.74 -23.29 32.21
CA ARG A 394 14.19 -23.51 32.32
C ARG A 394 14.85 -22.72 33.44
N GLY A 395 14.17 -21.69 33.95
CA GLY A 395 14.83 -20.62 34.69
C GLY A 395 15.74 -19.75 33.81
N ASP A 396 15.44 -19.63 32.51
CA ASP A 396 16.02 -18.59 31.64
C ASP A 396 15.35 -17.21 31.94
N ASP A 397 15.06 -16.94 33.21
CA ASP A 397 14.58 -15.65 33.71
C ASP A 397 15.82 -14.79 33.98
N ASP A 398 16.30 -14.10 32.94
CA ASP A 398 17.54 -13.29 32.88
C ASP A 398 17.52 -12.00 33.76
N ASP A 399 16.94 -12.06 34.97
CA ASP A 399 17.01 -11.00 35.99
C ASP A 399 18.19 -11.26 36.96
N ASP A 400 19.06 -10.25 37.09
CA ASP A 400 20.10 -10.06 38.12
C ASP A 400 21.30 -11.06 38.17
N ASP A 401 22.55 -10.67 38.49
CA ASP A 401 23.04 -9.41 39.09
C ASP A 401 24.52 -9.06 38.71
N HIS A 402 25.16 -9.78 37.78
CA HIS A 402 26.64 -9.75 37.65
C HIS A 402 27.19 -9.42 36.26
N HIS A 403 27.20 -8.12 35.92
CA HIS A 403 28.47 -7.38 35.74
C HIS A 403 28.27 -5.87 35.55
N GLN A 404 28.53 -5.08 36.60
CA GLN A 404 28.56 -3.60 36.52
C GLN A 404 29.86 -3.09 35.85
N SER A 405 29.92 -3.00 34.51
CA SER A 405 30.92 -2.17 33.81
C SER A 405 30.61 -1.90 32.33
N SER A 406 30.82 -0.64 31.90
CA SER A 406 30.81 -0.15 30.50
C SER A 406 29.61 -0.54 29.61
N SER A 407 28.47 0.17 29.66
CA SER A 407 28.21 1.53 29.10
C SER A 407 27.80 1.60 27.62
N LEU A 408 26.56 2.07 27.38
CA LEU A 408 26.12 2.78 26.18
C LEU A 408 26.15 2.03 24.82
N ASP A 409 25.63 0.80 24.76
CA ASP A 409 24.97 0.31 23.54
C ASP A 409 23.50 -0.05 23.82
N LEU A 410 22.66 1.00 23.85
CA LEU A 410 21.19 0.90 23.95
C LEU A 410 20.54 0.51 22.60
N THR A 411 21.32 0.01 21.64
CA THR A 411 20.93 -0.17 20.23
C THR A 411 21.09 -1.59 19.70
N SER A 412 21.40 -2.56 20.58
CA SER A 412 21.48 -4.00 20.25
C SER A 412 20.33 -4.82 20.86
N PRO A 413 19.08 -4.72 20.35
CA PRO A 413 17.94 -5.54 20.80
C PRO A 413 18.07 -6.98 20.28
N THR A 414 19.01 -7.73 20.87
CA THR A 414 19.19 -9.18 20.61
C THR A 414 18.31 -10.05 21.51
N MET A 415 17.54 -9.44 22.41
CA MET A 415 16.39 -10.05 23.05
C MET A 415 15.44 -10.56 21.96
N GLN A 416 14.97 -11.81 22.08
CA GLN A 416 14.21 -12.49 21.03
C GLN A 416 12.77 -11.95 20.96
N THR A 417 12.60 -10.80 20.33
CA THR A 417 11.31 -10.09 20.18
C THR A 417 10.20 -11.02 19.73
N ASN A 418 9.05 -10.88 20.38
CA ASN A 418 7.86 -11.69 20.15
C ASN A 418 7.42 -11.55 18.67
N ARG A 419 6.84 -12.60 18.06
CA ARG A 419 6.48 -12.60 16.63
C ARG A 419 5.42 -11.55 16.32
N ILE A 420 4.48 -11.31 17.25
CA ILE A 420 3.49 -10.22 17.16
C ILE A 420 4.17 -8.84 17.32
N GLU A 421 5.17 -8.68 18.17
CA GLU A 421 5.96 -7.43 18.27
C GLU A 421 6.71 -7.14 16.96
N ARG A 422 7.38 -8.15 16.37
CA ARG A 422 8.04 -8.01 15.07
C ARG A 422 7.04 -7.72 13.95
N LEU A 423 5.87 -8.39 13.95
CA LEU A 423 4.79 -8.07 13.02
C LEU A 423 4.33 -6.61 13.18
N ARG A 424 4.18 -6.13 14.42
CA ARG A 424 3.81 -4.73 14.73
C ARG A 424 4.86 -3.75 14.21
N TYR A 425 6.14 -4.01 14.50
CA TYR A 425 7.28 -3.23 14.02
C TYR A 425 7.33 -3.17 12.48
N ARG A 426 7.14 -4.31 11.81
CA ARG A 426 7.17 -4.42 10.34
C ARG A 426 6.00 -3.70 9.66
N LEU A 427 4.81 -3.68 10.27
CA LEU A 427 3.67 -2.91 9.79
C LEU A 427 3.80 -1.40 10.04
N GLU A 428 4.60 -1.00 11.04
CA GLU A 428 4.86 0.40 11.37
C GLU A 428 6.00 1.00 10.52
N ASN A 429 7.13 0.29 10.42
CA ASN A 429 8.39 0.80 9.86
C ASN A 429 8.67 0.31 8.44
N GLY A 430 7.85 -0.60 7.89
CA GLY A 430 8.18 -1.35 6.69
C GLY A 430 9.09 -2.53 7.01
N VAL A 431 9.79 -3.05 6.01
CA VAL A 431 10.58 -4.28 6.10
C VAL A 431 11.71 -4.24 7.16
N ASP A 432 11.86 -5.35 7.88
CA ASP A 432 12.70 -5.55 9.07
C ASP A 432 14.18 -5.12 8.91
N ARG A 433 14.47 -3.95 9.48
CA ARG A 433 15.80 -3.35 9.55
C ARG A 433 16.79 -4.14 10.42
N ASP A 434 16.29 -4.90 11.39
CA ASP A 434 17.09 -5.68 12.36
C ASP A 434 17.93 -6.79 11.71
N SER A 435 17.57 -7.18 10.48
CA SER A 435 18.31 -8.19 9.72
C SER A 435 19.62 -7.68 9.12
N SER A 436 19.93 -6.36 9.16
CA SER A 436 21.18 -5.81 8.62
C SER A 436 22.21 -5.42 9.69
N SER A 437 21.79 -4.84 10.83
CA SER A 437 22.67 -4.37 11.91
C SER A 437 23.58 -5.46 12.50
N SER A 438 23.08 -6.68 12.62
CA SER A 438 23.82 -7.85 13.12
C SER A 438 24.92 -8.34 12.18
N SER A 439 24.99 -7.85 10.93
CA SER A 439 25.96 -8.30 9.91
C SER A 439 27.12 -7.34 9.65
N SER A 440 27.04 -6.08 10.09
CA SER A 440 28.05 -5.04 9.82
C SER A 440 29.17 -4.93 10.86
N SER A 441 29.04 -5.58 12.01
CA SER A 441 29.77 -5.21 13.24
C SER A 441 30.88 -6.19 13.68
N SER A 442 31.49 -6.94 12.75
CA SER A 442 32.75 -7.66 13.00
C SER A 442 33.47 -8.09 11.72
N ALA A 443 34.37 -7.24 11.21
CA ALA A 443 35.32 -7.59 10.14
C ALA A 443 36.52 -8.43 10.64
N ASN A 444 36.30 -9.35 11.58
CA ASN A 444 37.32 -10.22 12.15
C ASN A 444 37.26 -11.62 11.53
N ASN A 445 38.38 -12.07 10.96
CA ASN A 445 38.50 -13.29 10.16
C ASN A 445 38.14 -14.58 10.93
N ARG A 446 36.86 -14.96 10.94
CA ARG A 446 36.40 -16.29 11.37
C ARG A 446 35.36 -16.82 10.39
N PRO A 447 35.54 -18.01 9.79
CA PRO A 447 34.58 -18.56 8.84
C PRO A 447 33.22 -18.85 9.53
N PRO A 448 32.08 -18.53 8.88
CA PRO A 448 30.75 -18.74 9.45
C PRO A 448 30.35 -20.23 9.38
N THR A 449 30.76 -21.00 10.40
CA THR A 449 30.50 -22.46 10.50
C THR A 449 29.22 -22.83 11.28
N ARG A 450 28.26 -21.91 11.39
CA ARG A 450 26.90 -22.18 11.88
C ARG A 450 25.89 -21.73 10.83
N GLU A 451 25.26 -22.69 10.18
CA GLU A 451 24.08 -22.41 9.36
C GLU A 451 22.95 -21.83 10.24
N PRO A 452 22.19 -20.83 9.76
CA PRO A 452 20.98 -20.39 10.46
C PRO A 452 19.97 -21.53 10.42
N GLY A 453 19.80 -22.22 11.55
CA GLY A 453 18.98 -23.43 11.65
C GLY A 453 17.57 -23.22 11.10
N ALA A 454 17.08 -24.19 10.31
CA ALA A 454 15.89 -24.05 9.47
C ALA A 454 14.58 -23.62 10.18
N GLY A 455 14.53 -23.74 11.53
CA GLY A 455 13.48 -23.14 12.34
C GLY A 455 13.39 -21.62 12.19
N THR A 456 14.51 -20.89 12.27
CA THR A 456 14.54 -19.42 12.19
C THR A 456 14.03 -18.91 10.85
N LEU A 457 14.37 -19.60 9.75
CA LEU A 457 13.90 -19.26 8.40
C LEU A 457 12.37 -19.39 8.28
N ARG A 458 11.79 -20.48 8.79
CA ARG A 458 10.34 -20.69 8.83
C ARG A 458 9.64 -19.64 9.71
N LEU A 459 10.22 -19.33 10.87
CA LEU A 459 9.69 -18.33 11.82
C LEU A 459 9.64 -16.91 11.22
N GLN A 460 10.64 -16.51 10.42
CA GLN A 460 10.60 -15.24 9.69
C GLN A 460 9.60 -15.24 8.53
N THR A 461 9.46 -16.37 7.83
CA THR A 461 8.53 -16.53 6.70
C THR A 461 7.09 -16.26 7.14
N ASN A 462 6.65 -16.84 8.27
CA ASN A 462 5.29 -16.65 8.80
C ASN A 462 4.97 -15.18 9.11
N VAL A 463 5.90 -14.43 9.74
CA VAL A 463 5.69 -13.01 10.09
C VAL A 463 5.60 -12.14 8.83
N THR A 464 6.45 -12.40 7.84
CA THR A 464 6.42 -11.70 6.54
C THR A 464 5.13 -11.99 5.77
N GLU A 465 4.66 -13.24 5.79
CA GLU A 465 3.41 -13.64 5.15
C GLU A 465 2.19 -12.94 5.78
N VAL A 466 2.09 -12.92 7.13
CA VAL A 466 1.00 -12.22 7.83
C VAL A 466 1.06 -10.72 7.59
N SER A 467 2.26 -10.12 7.61
CA SER A 467 2.47 -8.70 7.28
C SER A 467 1.95 -8.37 5.87
N ASN A 468 2.31 -9.17 4.87
CA ASN A 468 1.85 -9.00 3.49
C ASN A 468 0.33 -9.15 3.35
N ASN A 469 -0.30 -10.12 4.04
CA ASN A 469 -1.75 -10.29 4.04
C ASN A 469 -2.48 -9.08 4.67
N ILE A 470 -1.97 -8.54 5.78
CA ILE A 470 -2.51 -7.32 6.42
C ILE A 470 -2.39 -6.12 5.48
N ASN A 471 -1.23 -5.93 4.85
CA ASN A 471 -0.99 -4.86 3.89
C ASN A 471 -1.91 -4.96 2.64
N GLN A 472 -2.13 -6.16 2.12
CA GLN A 472 -3.11 -6.43 1.05
C GLN A 472 -4.54 -6.05 1.48
N LEU A 473 -4.95 -6.45 2.68
CA LEU A 473 -6.27 -6.12 3.23
C LEU A 473 -6.44 -4.61 3.43
N ALA A 474 -5.42 -3.90 3.91
CA ALA A 474 -5.41 -2.44 4.02
C ALA A 474 -5.60 -1.75 2.66
N LEU A 475 -4.86 -2.17 1.63
CA LEU A 475 -5.03 -1.68 0.25
C LEU A 475 -6.44 -1.95 -0.28
N ALA A 476 -7.04 -3.10 0.06
CA ALA A 476 -8.40 -3.43 -0.34
C ALA A 476 -9.46 -2.57 0.37
N PHE A 477 -9.25 -2.18 1.63
CA PHE A 477 -10.14 -1.25 2.35
C PHE A 477 -10.19 0.14 1.70
N PHE A 478 -9.06 0.67 1.21
CA PHE A 478 -9.03 1.97 0.52
C PHE A 478 -9.83 2.00 -0.79
N LYS A 479 -10.14 0.83 -1.39
CA LYS A 479 -11.01 0.73 -2.57
C LYS A 479 -12.50 0.87 -2.26
N ILE A 480 -12.92 0.85 -0.99
CA ILE A 480 -14.32 1.10 -0.60
C ILE A 480 -14.53 2.61 -0.45
N PRO A 481 -15.31 3.30 -1.30
CA PRO A 481 -15.44 4.76 -1.27
C PRO A 481 -15.98 5.28 0.08
N THR A 482 -16.96 4.57 0.63
CA THR A 482 -17.59 4.91 1.93
C THR A 482 -16.67 4.68 3.15
N PHE A 483 -15.59 3.90 3.00
CA PHE A 483 -14.55 3.76 4.02
C PHE A 483 -13.50 4.87 3.85
N ARG A 484 -13.03 5.09 2.61
CA ARG A 484 -12.15 6.18 2.18
C ARG A 484 -12.62 7.56 2.64
N GLU A 485 -13.93 7.81 2.63
CA GLU A 485 -14.54 9.07 3.09
C GLU A 485 -14.52 9.18 4.62
N ARG A 486 -15.12 8.23 5.35
CA ARG A 486 -15.14 8.23 6.83
C ARG A 486 -13.75 8.24 7.46
N GLN A 487 -12.78 7.54 6.86
CA GLN A 487 -11.40 7.51 7.33
C GLN A 487 -10.71 8.88 7.19
N ARG A 488 -11.01 9.62 6.11
CA ARG A 488 -10.54 11.01 5.89
C ARG A 488 -11.13 11.96 6.93
N GLU A 489 -12.35 11.73 7.41
CA GLU A 489 -12.95 12.49 8.50
C GLU A 489 -12.33 12.13 9.86
N ALA A 490 -12.21 10.84 10.17
CA ALA A 490 -11.62 10.36 11.42
C ALA A 490 -10.20 10.89 11.64
N PHE A 491 -9.34 10.84 10.61
CA PHE A 491 -7.98 11.40 10.72
C PHE A 491 -7.95 12.93 10.87
N LYS A 492 -8.92 13.68 10.33
CA LYS A 492 -9.03 15.13 10.60
C LYS A 492 -9.37 15.40 12.07
N VAL A 493 -10.32 14.64 12.63
CA VAL A 493 -10.71 14.78 14.05
C VAL A 493 -9.55 14.41 14.96
N LEU A 494 -8.90 13.26 14.73
CA LEU A 494 -7.83 12.76 15.58
C LEU A 494 -6.58 13.65 15.50
N ALA A 495 -6.23 14.20 14.32
CA ALA A 495 -5.16 15.19 14.19
C ALA A 495 -5.49 16.54 14.86
N ALA A 496 -6.77 16.92 14.98
CA ALA A 496 -7.17 18.12 15.71
C ALA A 496 -7.13 17.92 17.23
N VAL A 497 -7.50 16.74 17.73
CA VAL A 497 -7.45 16.38 19.16
C VAL A 497 -6.02 16.40 19.69
N GLU A 498 -5.00 16.06 18.89
CA GLU A 498 -3.58 16.16 19.27
C GLU A 498 -3.01 17.60 19.22
N THR A 499 -3.81 18.59 18.82
CA THR A 499 -3.43 20.03 18.86
C THR A 499 -4.05 20.81 20.03
N LEU A 500 -4.64 20.10 21.00
CA LEU A 500 -5.27 20.62 22.23
C LEU A 500 -4.47 20.24 23.48
#